data_AF-A0A7V4HDK4-F1
#
_entry.id   AF-A0A7V4HDK4-F1
#
_cell.length_a   1.000
_cell.length_b   1.000
_cell.length_c   1.000
_cell.angle_alpha   90.00
_cell.angle_beta   90.00
_cell.angle_gamma   90.00
#
_symmetry.space_group_name_H-M   'P 1'
#
loop_
_entity.id
_entity.type
_entity.pdbx_description
1 polymer ?
#
loop_
_entity_poly.entity_id
_entity_poly.type
_entity_poly.pdbx_seq_one_letter_code
_entity_poly.pdbx_strand_id
1 'polypeptide(L)'
;MESEKEFIVVTIFRTAQLAIRNDFSRSGIQERINAIHVKLVDPAEIAKNLHVDNYRRYVTVPAYYDPNAHTVYLNKPVLSEEPEPTIRFVCYHELLHGASTHQDYTDGNAHIYQSGLKIERYENGRYMCQNRLLNEGCIQFLTKQHNPVPINGYAYQYETDLVAHMAKKIGIKLITNALFHHGYQDLIEAFQSQYGPGSFYRFSRLIEKRKYDEASTLIKT
;
A
#
# COMPACT_ATOMS: atom_id res chain seq x y z
N MET A 1 8.21 -11.44 -29.34
CA MET A 1 8.15 -12.18 -28.07
C MET A 1 8.33 -11.29 -26.86
N GLU A 2 9.44 -10.55 -26.73
CA GLU A 2 9.65 -9.66 -25.56
C GLU A 2 8.70 -8.45 -25.55
N SER A 3 8.54 -7.78 -26.69
CA SER A 3 7.57 -6.69 -26.90
C SER A 3 6.10 -7.12 -26.70
N GLU A 4 5.80 -8.41 -26.91
CA GLU A 4 4.46 -8.97 -26.76
C GLU A 4 4.12 -9.21 -25.28
N LYS A 5 5.07 -9.73 -24.50
CA LYS A 5 4.93 -9.85 -23.04
C LYS A 5 4.79 -8.48 -22.38
N GLU A 6 5.57 -7.49 -22.81
CA GLU A 6 5.44 -6.11 -22.31
C GLU A 6 4.07 -5.53 -22.61
N PHE A 7 3.57 -5.73 -23.84
CA PHE A 7 2.22 -5.31 -24.22
C PHE A 7 1.13 -5.95 -23.35
N ILE A 8 1.26 -7.25 -23.03
CA ILE A 8 0.32 -7.97 -22.15
C ILE A 8 0.32 -7.37 -20.74
N VAL A 9 1.48 -7.18 -20.11
CA VAL A 9 1.57 -6.63 -18.74
C VAL A 9 0.99 -5.22 -18.67
N VAL A 10 1.30 -4.36 -19.64
CA VAL A 10 0.73 -3.01 -19.71
C VAL A 10 -0.79 -3.06 -19.91
N THR A 11 -1.28 -3.98 -20.73
CA THR A 11 -2.72 -4.19 -20.93
C THR A 11 -3.40 -4.61 -19.63
N ILE A 12 -2.82 -5.57 -18.89
CA ILE A 12 -3.32 -6.01 -17.58
C ILE A 12 -3.36 -4.83 -16.60
N PHE A 13 -2.32 -3.99 -16.57
CA PHE A 13 -2.30 -2.78 -15.76
C PHE A 13 -3.47 -1.84 -16.10
N ARG A 14 -3.72 -1.56 -17.38
CA ARG A 14 -4.84 -0.71 -17.81
C ARG A 14 -6.20 -1.30 -17.44
N THR A 15 -6.36 -2.62 -17.53
CA THR A 15 -7.56 -3.31 -17.06
C THR A 15 -7.75 -3.16 -15.55
N ALA A 16 -6.68 -3.28 -14.75
CA ALA A 16 -6.72 -3.04 -13.31
C ALA A 16 -7.06 -1.56 -12.99
N GLN A 17 -6.52 -0.62 -13.75
CA GLN A 17 -6.81 0.81 -13.64
C GLN A 17 -8.29 1.11 -13.86
N LEU A 18 -8.92 0.49 -14.87
CA LEU A 18 -10.35 0.59 -15.11
C LEU A 18 -11.17 -0.07 -14.00
N ALA A 19 -10.73 -1.22 -13.47
CA ALA A 19 -11.42 -1.91 -12.38
C ALA A 19 -11.51 -1.04 -11.13
N ILE A 20 -10.39 -0.43 -10.68
CA ILE A 20 -10.38 0.43 -9.50
C ILE A 20 -11.30 1.65 -9.66
N ARG A 21 -11.39 2.22 -10.87
CA ARG A 21 -12.32 3.32 -11.14
C ARG A 21 -13.79 2.93 -10.95
N ASN A 22 -14.13 1.68 -11.27
CA ASN A 22 -15.48 1.15 -11.09
C ASN A 22 -15.73 0.75 -9.63
N ASP A 23 -14.73 0.17 -8.97
CA ASP A 23 -14.80 -0.22 -7.57
C ASP A 23 -14.91 1.00 -6.64
N PHE A 24 -14.31 2.13 -7.03
CA PHE A 24 -14.24 3.37 -6.24
C PHE A 24 -14.62 4.61 -7.08
N SER A 25 -15.91 4.79 -7.32
CA SER A 25 -16.46 5.75 -8.31
C SER A 25 -16.41 7.25 -7.96
N ARG A 26 -15.76 7.67 -6.87
CA ARG A 26 -15.70 9.09 -6.47
C ARG A 26 -14.69 9.88 -7.29
N SER A 27 -15.04 11.12 -7.66
CA SER A 27 -14.26 11.97 -8.58
C SER A 27 -12.77 12.09 -8.20
N GLY A 28 -12.46 12.38 -6.93
CA GLY A 28 -11.07 12.53 -6.48
C GLY A 28 -10.23 11.24 -6.58
N ILE A 29 -10.84 10.05 -6.53
CA ILE A 29 -10.12 8.79 -6.75
C ILE A 29 -9.85 8.60 -8.24
N GLN A 30 -10.86 8.91 -9.09
CA GLN A 30 -10.71 8.78 -10.54
C GLN A 30 -9.62 9.69 -11.09
N GLU A 31 -9.55 10.94 -10.61
CA GLU A 31 -8.50 11.89 -10.98
C GLU A 31 -7.11 11.35 -10.64
N ARG A 32 -6.91 10.88 -9.39
CA ARG A 32 -5.63 10.29 -8.96
C ARG A 32 -5.27 9.06 -9.78
N ILE A 33 -6.22 8.16 -10.00
CA ILE A 33 -5.98 6.94 -10.79
C ILE A 33 -5.62 7.27 -12.23
N ASN A 34 -6.29 8.24 -12.86
CA ASN A 34 -6.02 8.63 -14.25
C ASN A 34 -4.64 9.29 -14.41
N ALA A 35 -4.13 9.94 -13.37
CA ALA A 35 -2.78 10.52 -13.36
C ALA A 35 -1.66 9.48 -13.25
N ILE A 36 -1.98 8.23 -12.89
CA ILE A 36 -0.97 7.19 -12.72
C ILE A 36 -0.50 6.65 -14.07
N HIS A 37 0.82 6.69 -14.25
CA HIS A 37 1.55 6.06 -15.34
C HIS A 37 2.07 4.67 -14.94
N VAL A 38 2.49 3.89 -15.94
CA VAL A 38 3.13 2.58 -15.73
C VAL A 38 4.43 2.51 -16.52
N LYS A 39 5.46 1.93 -15.92
CA LYS A 39 6.72 1.59 -16.58
C LYS A 39 7.12 0.16 -16.23
N LEU A 40 7.46 -0.63 -17.23
CA LEU A 40 8.16 -1.89 -17.02
C LEU A 40 9.65 -1.61 -16.97
N VAL A 41 10.32 -2.10 -15.93
CA VAL A 41 11.71 -1.75 -15.65
C VAL A 41 12.50 -2.96 -15.19
N ASP A 42 13.82 -2.87 -15.34
CA ASP A 42 14.75 -3.85 -14.79
C ASP A 42 14.93 -3.69 -13.27
N PRO A 43 15.40 -4.73 -12.56
CA PRO A 43 15.56 -4.69 -11.10
C PRO A 43 16.46 -3.54 -10.59
N ALA A 44 17.40 -3.07 -11.41
CA ALA A 44 18.29 -1.96 -11.07
C ALA A 44 17.55 -0.62 -10.95
N GLU A 45 16.50 -0.39 -11.74
CA GLU A 45 15.70 0.84 -11.62
C GLU A 45 14.81 0.82 -10.38
N ILE A 46 14.27 -0.35 -10.03
CA ILE A 46 13.55 -0.55 -8.78
C ILE A 46 14.45 -0.25 -7.57
N ALA A 47 15.69 -0.72 -7.61
CA ALA A 47 16.67 -0.46 -6.55
C ALA A 47 17.04 1.01 -6.39
N LYS A 48 17.07 1.79 -7.48
CA LYS A 48 17.42 3.23 -7.43
C LYS A 48 16.37 4.06 -6.71
N ASN A 49 15.10 3.72 -6.91
CA ASN A 49 13.97 4.52 -6.42
C ASN A 49 13.47 4.02 -5.06
N LEU A 50 13.62 2.73 -4.77
CA LEU A 50 13.43 2.20 -3.42
C LEU A 50 14.73 2.44 -2.62
N HIS A 51 14.84 3.61 -1.98
CA HIS A 51 15.83 3.83 -0.91
C HIS A 51 15.45 2.91 0.28
N VAL A 52 16.11 1.76 0.48
CA VAL A 52 15.65 0.84 1.55
C VAL A 52 16.72 0.17 2.39
N ASP A 53 16.65 0.50 3.68
CA ASP A 53 17.13 -0.31 4.81
C ASP A 53 16.20 -1.50 5.15
N ASN A 54 15.07 -1.68 4.45
CA ASN A 54 14.00 -2.63 4.86
C ASN A 54 13.62 -3.73 3.85
N TYR A 55 14.07 -3.66 2.60
CA TYR A 55 13.82 -4.72 1.62
C TYR A 55 15.12 -5.51 1.43
N ARG A 56 15.17 -6.70 2.02
CA ARG A 56 16.38 -7.53 2.01
C ARG A 56 16.81 -7.97 0.62
N ARG A 57 15.94 -7.89 -0.41
CA ARG A 57 16.25 -8.21 -1.83
C ARG A 57 15.29 -7.48 -2.80
N TYR A 58 15.73 -6.39 -3.44
CA TYR A 58 14.94 -5.67 -4.46
C TYR A 58 14.64 -6.52 -5.71
N VAL A 59 15.47 -7.54 -5.98
CA VAL A 59 15.28 -8.49 -7.07
C VAL A 59 13.98 -9.30 -7.00
N THR A 60 13.31 -9.32 -5.84
CA THR A 60 12.02 -10.03 -5.65
C THR A 60 10.83 -9.08 -5.47
N VAL A 61 11.03 -7.76 -5.55
CA VAL A 61 9.92 -6.79 -5.44
C VAL A 61 9.20 -6.75 -6.80
N PRO A 62 7.92 -7.17 -6.88
CA PRO A 62 7.24 -7.30 -8.17
C PRO A 62 6.84 -5.94 -8.76
N ALA A 63 6.54 -4.96 -7.91
CA ALA A 63 6.22 -3.61 -8.30
C ALA A 63 6.36 -2.64 -7.11
N TYR A 64 6.34 -1.35 -7.38
CA TYR A 64 6.05 -0.32 -6.38
C TYR A 64 5.45 0.93 -7.05
N TYR A 65 4.63 1.68 -6.32
CA TYR A 65 4.17 3.01 -6.71
C TYR A 65 5.11 4.12 -6.20
N ASP A 66 5.52 5.01 -7.11
CA ASP A 66 6.23 6.25 -6.77
C ASP A 66 5.25 7.43 -6.73
N PRO A 67 4.99 8.02 -5.55
CA PRO A 67 4.08 9.16 -5.43
C PRO A 67 4.62 10.44 -6.07
N ASN A 68 5.94 10.61 -6.21
CA ASN A 68 6.53 11.82 -6.80
C ASN A 68 6.44 11.82 -8.32
N ALA A 69 6.68 10.65 -8.93
CA ALA A 69 6.58 10.47 -10.38
C ALA A 69 5.18 10.09 -10.86
N HIS A 70 4.22 9.88 -9.94
CA HIS A 70 2.89 9.33 -10.22
C HIS A 70 2.97 8.09 -11.13
N THR A 71 3.90 7.19 -10.84
CA THR A 71 4.23 6.07 -11.72
C THR A 71 4.29 4.77 -10.93
N VAL A 72 3.62 3.73 -11.43
CA VAL A 72 3.83 2.35 -10.99
C VAL A 72 4.95 1.74 -11.81
N TYR A 73 6.00 1.31 -11.13
CA TYR A 73 7.14 0.63 -11.71
C TYR A 73 6.96 -0.88 -11.53
N LEU A 74 6.90 -1.60 -12.64
CA LEU A 74 6.66 -3.04 -12.70
C LEU A 74 7.98 -3.76 -12.98
N ASN A 75 8.35 -4.72 -12.13
CA ASN A 75 9.58 -5.49 -12.26
C ASN A 75 9.45 -6.50 -13.39
N LYS A 76 10.09 -6.21 -14.52
CA LYS A 76 9.94 -6.99 -15.75
C LYS A 76 10.34 -8.46 -15.57
N PRO A 77 11.54 -8.81 -15.06
CA PRO A 77 11.90 -10.20 -14.81
C PRO A 77 10.89 -10.94 -13.92
N VAL A 78 10.51 -10.35 -12.78
CA VAL A 78 9.62 -10.99 -11.81
C VAL A 78 8.25 -11.25 -12.41
N LEU A 79 7.65 -10.28 -13.08
CA LEU A 79 6.29 -10.40 -13.59
C LEU A 79 6.20 -11.22 -14.89
N SER A 80 7.30 -11.38 -15.63
CA SER A 80 7.31 -12.11 -16.91
C SER A 80 7.07 -13.63 -16.80
N GLU A 81 7.20 -14.15 -15.59
CA GLU A 81 7.02 -15.56 -15.21
C GLU A 81 5.70 -15.81 -14.47
N GLU A 82 5.01 -14.74 -14.05
CA GLU A 82 3.79 -14.82 -13.25
C GLU A 82 2.54 -14.98 -14.14
N PRO A 83 1.51 -15.70 -13.68
CA PRO A 83 0.25 -15.79 -14.40
C PRO A 83 -0.52 -14.47 -14.31
N GLU A 84 -1.35 -14.19 -15.32
CA GLU A 84 -2.13 -12.95 -15.44
C GLU A 84 -2.89 -12.56 -14.15
N PRO A 85 -3.56 -13.48 -13.43
CA PRO A 85 -4.22 -13.15 -12.17
C PRO A 85 -3.28 -12.57 -11.10
N THR A 86 -2.03 -13.05 -11.03
CA THR A 86 -1.02 -12.51 -10.10
C THR A 86 -0.57 -11.13 -10.55
N ILE A 87 -0.32 -10.94 -11.84
CA ILE A 87 0.06 -9.63 -12.39
C ILE A 87 -1.05 -8.61 -12.12
N ARG A 88 -2.32 -8.98 -12.38
CA ARG A 88 -3.48 -8.13 -12.10
C ARG A 88 -3.57 -7.78 -10.62
N PHE A 89 -3.34 -8.75 -9.73
CA PHE A 89 -3.32 -8.54 -8.29
C PHE A 89 -2.26 -7.49 -7.89
N VAL A 90 -1.01 -7.63 -8.37
CA VAL A 90 0.09 -6.69 -8.11
C VAL A 90 -0.25 -5.31 -8.64
N CYS A 91 -0.69 -5.20 -9.90
CA CYS A 91 -1.09 -3.93 -10.49
C CYS A 91 -2.19 -3.24 -9.69
N TYR A 92 -3.21 -4.00 -9.25
CA TYR A 92 -4.32 -3.48 -8.45
C TYR A 92 -3.82 -2.98 -7.08
N HIS A 93 -2.93 -3.71 -6.41
CA HIS A 93 -2.31 -3.28 -5.15
C HIS A 93 -1.62 -1.93 -5.28
N GLU A 94 -0.73 -1.77 -6.27
CA GLU A 94 0.01 -0.52 -6.46
C GLU A 94 -0.89 0.64 -6.88
N LEU A 95 -1.93 0.36 -7.68
CA LEU A 95 -2.92 1.37 -8.03
C LEU A 95 -3.74 1.83 -6.82
N LEU A 96 -4.03 0.97 -5.83
CA LEU A 96 -4.66 1.41 -4.59
C LEU A 96 -3.77 2.36 -3.78
N HIS A 97 -2.45 2.14 -3.75
CA HIS A 97 -1.51 3.10 -3.17
C HIS A 97 -1.58 4.45 -3.90
N GLY A 98 -1.63 4.42 -5.23
CA GLY A 98 -1.79 5.65 -6.03
C GLY A 98 -3.16 6.34 -5.88
N ALA A 99 -4.24 5.58 -5.68
CA ALA A 99 -5.58 6.12 -5.39
C ALA A 99 -5.70 6.73 -3.99
N SER A 100 -4.83 6.33 -3.06
CA SER A 100 -4.86 6.78 -1.67
C SER A 100 -4.71 8.29 -1.56
N THR A 101 -5.15 8.82 -0.41
CA THR A 101 -5.01 10.24 -0.11
C THR A 101 -3.53 10.58 0.05
N HIS A 102 -3.04 11.61 -0.63
CA HIS A 102 -1.69 12.13 -0.47
C HIS A 102 -1.76 13.55 0.07
N GLN A 103 -1.06 13.83 1.17
CA GLN A 103 -0.93 15.18 1.73
C GLN A 103 0.52 15.43 2.10
N ASP A 104 1.01 16.63 1.77
CA ASP A 104 2.28 17.17 2.25
C ASP A 104 1.98 18.54 2.88
N TYR A 105 2.31 18.69 4.16
CA TYR A 105 2.08 19.92 4.88
C TYR A 105 3.08 20.11 6.03
N THR A 106 3.20 21.35 6.48
CA THR A 106 4.01 21.71 7.65
C THR A 106 3.09 21.97 8.85
N ASP A 107 3.43 21.37 10.00
CA ASP A 107 2.78 21.61 11.30
C ASP A 107 3.84 22.05 12.30
N GLY A 108 3.88 23.35 12.59
CA GLY A 108 4.97 23.95 13.38
C GLY A 108 6.32 23.81 12.68
N ASN A 109 7.25 23.09 13.31
CA ASN A 109 8.59 22.76 12.79
C ASN A 109 8.69 21.34 12.20
N ALA A 110 7.56 20.66 12.02
CA ALA A 110 7.50 19.33 11.45
C ALA A 110 6.97 19.37 10.01
N HIS A 111 7.67 18.69 9.09
CA HIS A 111 7.11 18.32 7.78
C HIS A 111 6.41 16.97 7.90
N ILE A 112 5.17 16.89 7.39
CA ILE A 112 4.34 15.70 7.47
C ILE A 112 3.92 15.29 6.06
N TYR A 113 4.23 14.05 5.72
CA TYR A 113 3.78 13.38 4.51
C TYR A 113 2.79 12.28 4.88
N GLN A 114 1.58 12.35 4.35
CA GLN A 114 0.57 11.32 4.50
C GLN A 114 0.34 10.64 3.15
N SER A 115 0.32 9.30 3.16
CA SER A 115 -0.05 8.44 2.03
C SER A 115 -1.01 7.37 2.53
N GLY A 116 -2.30 7.57 2.27
CA GLY A 116 -3.37 6.76 2.85
C GLY A 116 -3.40 6.90 4.37
N LEU A 117 -3.16 5.80 5.09
CA LEU A 117 -3.07 5.78 6.56
C LEU A 117 -1.64 5.98 7.07
N LYS A 118 -0.63 5.81 6.20
CA LYS A 118 0.78 5.98 6.55
C LYS A 118 1.06 7.47 6.76
N ILE A 119 1.69 7.80 7.88
CA ILE A 119 2.08 9.17 8.22
C ILE A 119 3.57 9.20 8.51
N GLU A 120 4.30 10.03 7.79
CA GLU A 120 5.74 10.26 7.94
C GLU A 120 5.95 11.68 8.45
N ARG A 121 6.57 11.82 9.63
CA ARG A 121 6.86 13.11 10.27
C ARG A 121 8.37 13.31 10.35
N TYR A 122 8.83 14.44 9.84
CA TYR A 122 10.20 14.91 9.89
C TYR A 122 10.28 16.16 10.75
N GLU A 123 10.88 16.08 11.93
CA GLU A 123 10.88 17.16 12.92
C GLU A 123 12.25 17.24 13.62
N ASN A 124 12.90 18.40 13.56
CA ASN A 124 14.21 18.64 14.20
C ASN A 124 15.26 17.55 13.89
N GLY A 125 15.33 17.10 12.64
CA GLY A 125 16.25 16.04 12.22
C GLY A 125 15.87 14.62 12.67
N ARG A 126 14.67 14.43 13.24
CA ARG A 126 14.12 13.11 13.59
C ARG A 126 13.06 12.70 12.58
N TYR A 127 13.09 11.41 12.22
CA TYR A 127 12.08 10.77 11.38
C TYR A 127 11.20 9.85 12.21
N MET A 128 9.89 9.93 12.01
CA MET A 128 8.90 9.02 12.57
C MET A 128 7.95 8.55 11.47
N CYS A 129 7.74 7.24 11.37
CA CYS A 129 6.74 6.65 10.49
C CYS A 129 5.66 5.94 11.34
N GLN A 130 4.40 6.25 11.08
CA GLN A 130 3.25 5.64 11.75
C GLN A 130 2.38 4.90 10.74
N ASN A 131 1.76 3.81 11.19
CA ASN A 131 0.79 3.01 10.44
C ASN A 131 1.27 2.50 9.07
N ARG A 132 2.57 2.33 8.87
CA ARG A 132 3.11 1.76 7.63
C ARG A 132 2.49 0.39 7.37
N LEU A 133 2.62 -0.55 8.30
CA LEU A 133 2.12 -1.91 8.14
C LEU A 133 0.59 -1.98 8.20
N LEU A 134 -0.06 -1.07 8.94
CA LEU A 134 -1.52 -0.94 8.89
C LEU A 134 -1.99 -0.49 7.50
N ASN A 135 -1.31 0.47 6.88
CA ASN A 135 -1.60 0.92 5.52
C ASN A 135 -1.44 -0.24 4.52
N GLU A 136 -0.32 -0.95 4.56
CA GLU A 136 -0.07 -2.14 3.73
C GLU A 136 -1.17 -3.20 3.93
N GLY A 137 -1.55 -3.48 5.18
CA GLY A 137 -2.63 -4.40 5.50
C GLY A 137 -3.97 -3.99 4.91
N CYS A 138 -4.32 -2.70 4.95
CA CYS A 138 -5.57 -2.20 4.38
C CYS A 138 -5.57 -2.27 2.84
N ILE A 139 -4.46 -1.90 2.20
CA ILE A 139 -4.30 -2.01 0.74
C ILE A 139 -4.38 -3.47 0.30
N GLN A 140 -3.68 -4.37 0.98
CA GLN A 140 -3.69 -5.79 0.70
C GLN A 140 -5.08 -6.42 0.92
N PHE A 141 -5.77 -6.04 2.00
CA PHE A 141 -7.14 -6.45 2.28
C PHE A 141 -8.10 -6.08 1.15
N LEU A 142 -8.09 -4.81 0.71
CA LEU A 142 -8.95 -4.34 -0.39
C LEU A 142 -8.58 -5.03 -1.70
N THR A 143 -7.28 -5.20 -2.00
CA THR A 143 -6.82 -5.89 -3.20
C THR A 143 -7.41 -7.30 -3.28
N LYS A 144 -7.39 -8.07 -2.18
CA LYS A 144 -7.96 -9.42 -2.11
C LYS A 144 -9.46 -9.45 -2.27
N GLN A 145 -10.18 -8.47 -1.71
CA GLN A 145 -11.64 -8.43 -1.83
C GLN A 145 -12.09 -8.27 -3.30
N HIS A 146 -11.36 -7.50 -4.09
CA HIS A 146 -11.68 -7.25 -5.50
C HIS A 146 -10.99 -8.21 -6.48
N ASN A 147 -9.96 -8.93 -6.02
CA ASN A 147 -9.20 -9.91 -6.82
C ASN A 147 -8.96 -11.18 -5.99
N PRO A 148 -10.00 -12.02 -5.77
CA PRO A 148 -9.88 -13.24 -4.98
C PRO A 148 -9.10 -14.30 -5.76
N VAL A 149 -7.77 -14.19 -5.76
CA VAL A 149 -6.86 -15.15 -6.34
C VAL A 149 -6.25 -15.97 -5.19
N PRO A 150 -6.16 -17.30 -5.28
CA PRO A 150 -5.38 -18.09 -4.33
C PRO A 150 -3.88 -17.92 -4.64
N ILE A 151 -3.31 -16.79 -4.25
CA ILE A 151 -1.85 -16.57 -4.36
C ILE A 151 -1.22 -17.06 -3.06
N ASN A 152 -0.40 -18.11 -3.15
CA ASN A 152 0.36 -18.60 -2.01
C ASN A 152 1.44 -17.57 -1.63
N GLY A 153 1.58 -17.27 -0.34
CA GLY A 153 2.69 -16.43 0.15
C GLY A 153 2.47 -14.91 0.11
N TYR A 154 1.22 -14.44 0.20
CA TYR A 154 0.92 -13.01 0.27
C TYR A 154 1.81 -12.25 1.28
N ALA A 155 2.46 -11.19 0.82
CA ALA A 155 2.98 -10.17 1.71
C ALA A 155 1.82 -9.64 2.58
N TYR A 156 2.15 -9.27 3.82
CA TYR A 156 1.22 -8.65 4.76
C TYR A 156 -0.03 -9.49 5.13
N GLN A 157 0.06 -10.83 5.07
CA GLN A 157 -1.07 -11.71 5.41
C GLN A 157 -1.58 -11.46 6.83
N TYR A 158 -0.67 -11.33 7.80
CA TYR A 158 -1.03 -11.07 9.20
C TYR A 158 -1.78 -9.73 9.36
N GLU A 159 -1.27 -8.68 8.74
CA GLU A 159 -1.88 -7.35 8.75
C GLU A 159 -3.24 -7.37 8.06
N THR A 160 -3.36 -8.10 6.93
CA THR A 160 -4.61 -8.29 6.22
C THR A 160 -5.67 -8.95 7.10
N ASP A 161 -5.31 -9.97 7.87
CA ASP A 161 -6.24 -10.68 8.75
C ASP A 161 -6.72 -9.79 9.91
N LEU A 162 -5.82 -8.96 10.46
CA LEU A 162 -6.17 -7.97 11.47
C LEU A 162 -7.11 -6.88 10.90
N VAL A 163 -6.84 -6.40 9.69
CA VAL A 163 -7.73 -5.44 9.01
C VAL A 163 -9.08 -6.07 8.69
N ALA A 164 -9.14 -7.34 8.30
CA ALA A 164 -10.40 -8.04 8.09
C ALA A 164 -11.25 -8.10 9.37
N HIS A 165 -10.61 -8.34 10.53
CA HIS A 165 -11.28 -8.26 11.83
C HIS A 165 -11.80 -6.85 12.12
N MET A 166 -10.97 -5.83 11.87
CA MET A 166 -11.35 -4.42 12.02
C MET A 166 -12.55 -4.08 11.11
N ALA A 167 -12.51 -4.45 9.83
CA ALA A 167 -13.57 -4.21 8.86
C ALA A 167 -14.91 -4.83 9.29
N LYS A 168 -14.88 -6.02 9.88
CA LYS A 168 -16.08 -6.69 10.42
C LYS A 168 -16.70 -5.93 11.60
N LYS A 169 -15.90 -5.19 12.36
CA LYS A 169 -16.29 -4.60 13.65
C LYS A 169 -16.68 -3.13 13.53
N ILE A 170 -15.87 -2.34 12.83
CA ILE A 170 -16.11 -0.90 12.66
C ILE A 170 -16.60 -0.53 11.26
N GLY A 171 -16.57 -1.46 10.31
CA GLY A 171 -17.11 -1.29 8.97
C GLY A 171 -16.06 -0.91 7.93
N ILE A 172 -16.11 -1.60 6.78
CA ILE A 172 -15.22 -1.37 5.63
C ILE A 172 -15.27 0.06 5.10
N LYS A 173 -16.45 0.71 5.16
CA LYS A 173 -16.64 2.09 4.67
C LYS A 173 -15.74 3.10 5.40
N LEU A 174 -15.48 2.91 6.69
CA LEU A 174 -14.59 3.78 7.45
C LEU A 174 -13.14 3.59 7.02
N ILE A 175 -12.74 2.34 6.76
CA ILE A 175 -11.39 2.01 6.27
C ILE A 175 -11.16 2.65 4.90
N THR A 176 -12.10 2.48 3.97
CA THR A 176 -11.98 3.07 2.62
C THR A 176 -12.02 4.60 2.66
N ASN A 177 -12.86 5.21 3.49
CA ASN A 177 -12.86 6.66 3.67
C ASN A 177 -11.54 7.19 4.25
N ALA A 178 -10.97 6.49 5.24
CA ALA A 178 -9.70 6.88 5.83
C ALA A 178 -8.53 6.76 4.84
N LEU A 179 -8.55 5.74 3.97
CA LEU A 179 -7.58 5.58 2.89
C LEU A 179 -7.72 6.65 1.81
N PHE A 180 -8.93 6.93 1.33
CA PHE A 180 -9.15 7.66 0.08
C PHE A 180 -9.71 9.10 0.23
N HIS A 181 -10.22 9.49 1.40
CA HIS A 181 -11.07 10.68 1.58
C HIS A 181 -10.89 11.45 2.90
N HIS A 182 -9.68 11.59 3.44
CA HIS A 182 -9.42 12.30 4.71
C HIS A 182 -10.29 11.85 5.90
N GLY A 183 -10.70 10.57 5.95
CA GLY A 183 -11.52 10.00 7.03
C GLY A 183 -10.71 9.38 8.18
N TYR A 184 -9.45 9.76 8.35
CA TYR A 184 -8.55 9.10 9.32
C TYR A 184 -9.02 9.28 10.77
N GLN A 185 -9.51 10.48 11.10
CA GLN A 185 -10.03 10.77 12.43
C GLN A 185 -11.31 9.96 12.73
N ASP A 186 -12.25 9.88 11.79
CA ASP A 186 -13.47 9.08 11.93
C ASP A 186 -13.16 7.59 12.19
N LEU A 187 -12.12 7.06 11.53
CA LEU A 187 -11.65 5.69 11.75
C LEU A 187 -11.14 5.50 13.19
N ILE A 188 -10.34 6.44 13.70
CA ILE A 188 -9.82 6.41 15.07
C ILE A 188 -10.99 6.44 16.06
N GLU A 189 -11.93 7.36 15.89
CA GLU A 189 -13.05 7.56 16.80
C GLU A 189 -13.96 6.33 16.84
N ALA A 190 -14.30 5.76 15.69
CA ALA A 190 -15.10 4.54 15.64
C ALA A 190 -14.39 3.34 16.31
N PHE A 191 -13.09 3.19 16.08
CA PHE A 191 -12.31 2.13 16.73
C PHE A 191 -12.25 2.33 18.24
N GLN A 192 -12.03 3.56 18.71
CA GLN A 192 -11.98 3.89 20.13
C GLN A 192 -13.35 3.77 20.80
N SER A 193 -14.44 4.09 20.10
CA SER A 193 -15.80 3.86 20.61
C SER A 193 -16.07 2.36 20.81
N GLN A 194 -15.51 1.49 19.97
CA GLN A 194 -15.73 0.05 20.02
C GLN A 194 -14.84 -0.66 21.05
N TYR A 195 -13.61 -0.19 21.26
CA TYR A 195 -12.56 -0.88 22.05
C TYR A 195 -11.99 -0.05 23.20
N GLY A 196 -12.54 1.14 23.45
CA GLY A 196 -12.13 2.06 24.49
C GLY A 196 -10.99 3.01 24.09
N PRO A 197 -10.69 4.02 24.93
CA PRO A 197 -9.67 5.03 24.65
C PRO A 197 -8.27 4.45 24.41
N GLY A 198 -7.56 5.03 23.43
CA GLY A 198 -6.20 4.63 23.06
C GLY A 198 -6.06 3.27 22.36
N SER A 199 -7.17 2.56 22.12
CA SER A 199 -7.17 1.23 21.50
C SER A 199 -6.61 1.23 20.08
N PHE A 200 -6.92 2.24 19.28
CA PHE A 200 -6.39 2.38 17.92
C PHE A 200 -4.86 2.50 17.88
N TYR A 201 -4.28 3.30 18.79
CA TYR A 201 -2.82 3.45 18.88
C TYR A 201 -2.12 2.19 19.39
N ARG A 202 -2.77 1.44 20.29
CA ARG A 202 -2.27 0.12 20.69
C ARG A 202 -2.32 -0.87 19.53
N PHE A 203 -3.41 -0.88 18.77
CA PHE A 203 -3.60 -1.75 17.61
C PHE A 203 -2.57 -1.49 16.51
N SER A 204 -2.39 -0.23 16.10
CA SER A 204 -1.38 0.15 15.11
C SER A 204 0.04 -0.20 15.58
N ARG A 205 0.39 0.06 16.86
CA ARG A 205 1.69 -0.35 17.40
C ARG A 205 1.90 -1.87 17.41
N LEU A 206 0.87 -2.66 17.69
CA LEU A 206 0.96 -4.12 17.65
C LEU A 206 1.26 -4.62 16.23
N ILE A 207 0.61 -4.03 15.22
CA ILE A 207 0.89 -4.31 13.81
C ILE A 207 2.35 -3.96 13.47
N GLU A 208 2.84 -2.78 13.88
CA GLU A 208 4.23 -2.35 13.62
C GLU A 208 5.30 -3.19 14.36
N LYS A 209 5.00 -3.71 15.55
CA LYS A 209 5.97 -4.38 16.43
C LYS A 209 6.50 -5.69 15.85
N ARG A 210 5.75 -6.40 15.00
CA ARG A 210 6.17 -7.71 14.49
C ARG A 210 7.43 -7.64 13.62
N LYS A 211 7.64 -6.56 12.86
CA LYS A 211 8.92 -6.33 12.14
C LYS A 211 10.11 -6.06 13.06
N TYR A 212 9.89 -5.45 14.23
CA TYR A 212 10.96 -5.24 15.22
C TYR A 212 11.33 -6.55 15.94
N ASP A 213 10.38 -7.42 16.23
CA ASP A 213 10.65 -8.71 16.86
C ASP A 213 11.32 -9.70 15.88
N GLU A 214 10.95 -9.71 14.59
CA GLU A 214 11.62 -10.48 13.53
C GLU A 214 13.02 -9.90 13.15
N ALA A 215 13.21 -8.57 13.19
CA ALA A 215 14.53 -7.97 12.95
C ALA A 215 15.49 -8.16 14.15
N SER A 216 14.99 -8.12 15.38
CA SER A 216 15.82 -8.27 16.60
C SER A 216 16.26 -9.72 16.86
N THR A 217 15.51 -10.72 16.40
CA THR A 217 15.95 -12.13 16.42
C THR A 217 17.10 -12.38 15.43
N LEU A 218 17.15 -11.66 14.32
CA LEU A 218 18.22 -11.75 13.31
C LEU A 218 19.50 -10.97 13.66
N ILE A 219 19.47 -10.08 14.66
CA ILE A 219 20.66 -9.38 15.19
C ILE A 219 21.28 -10.15 16.37
N LYS A 220 20.58 -11.16 16.92
CA LYS A 220 21.05 -12.00 18.03
C LYS A 220 21.46 -13.42 17.63
N THR A 221 21.61 -13.70 16.34
CA THR A 221 22.17 -14.95 15.78
C THR A 221 23.34 -14.62 14.90
#